data_AF-A0A2G5V8I3-F1
#
_entry.id   AF-A0A2G5V8I3-F1
#
_cell.length_a   1.000
_cell.length_b   1.000
_cell.length_c   1.000
_cell.angle_alpha   90.00
_cell.angle_beta   90.00
_cell.angle_gamma   90.00
#
_symmetry.space_group_name_H-M   'P 1'
#
loop_
_entity.id
_entity.type
_entity.pdbx_description
1 polymer ?
#
loop_
_entity_poly.entity_id
_entity_poly.type
_entity_poly.pdbx_seq_one_letter_code
_entity_poly.pdbx_strand_id
1 'polypeptide(L)'
;MLKKEFLMKQLFESFDNIPEDIGYYCENKDHFGIKWSILIKKRHGHFQAFLVTNLTKSQSISVEFTIRIYSKNREKCLERTNTSVFGSFNNELHNDWGWKRFLDWETFEKEYLNNGNLDSEVDVKILETPEKSEKKVHFEEESETDLEIDEDLEQREEEIDEPEIVENSENERKIRRNFEEKQFSDVALLVDEQKFYVSKLFLSSQSPYFANLFSENSGKSEIKLSNSIPQNFQYFLEILYGEPGPDEETVEGILSIADMYNTPTIIKKCEEYLLEKSTKSMKDKLEMAGKYKLDALRKSCVSRIRTVSDIRSVALKNPREMDHLILAALFQKILTLV
;
A
#
# COMPACT_ATOMS: atom_id res chain seq x y z
N MET A 1 -8.53 10.02 33.42
CA MET A 1 -8.64 10.52 32.03
C MET A 1 -10.03 10.26 31.50
N LEU A 2 -10.50 11.07 30.54
CA LEU A 2 -11.74 10.80 29.80
C LEU A 2 -11.44 9.82 28.66
N LYS A 3 -12.21 8.72 28.59
CA LYS A 3 -12.05 7.69 27.56
C LYS A 3 -12.70 8.18 26.26
N LYS A 4 -11.90 8.55 25.26
CA LYS A 4 -12.40 9.00 23.94
C LYS A 4 -12.69 7.80 23.04
N GLU A 5 -13.87 7.23 23.18
CA GLU A 5 -14.34 6.12 22.35
C GLU A 5 -15.78 6.33 21.87
N PHE A 6 -16.14 5.70 20.74
CA PHE A 6 -17.47 5.75 20.14
C PHE A 6 -17.70 4.54 19.22
N LEU A 7 -18.96 4.32 18.85
CA LEU A 7 -19.41 3.23 17.99
C LEU A 7 -20.22 3.79 16.83
N MET A 8 -19.72 3.63 15.60
CA MET A 8 -20.46 3.92 14.37
C MET A 8 -21.20 2.67 13.91
N LYS A 9 -22.52 2.74 13.78
CA LYS A 9 -23.32 1.69 13.11
C LYS A 9 -23.71 2.15 11.71
N GLN A 10 -23.76 1.24 10.74
CA GLN A 10 -24.19 1.52 9.37
C GLN A 10 -24.81 0.30 8.69
N LEU A 11 -26.01 0.51 8.14
CA LEU A 11 -26.59 -0.34 7.10
C LEU A 11 -26.19 0.24 5.73
N PHE A 12 -25.69 -0.59 4.82
CA PHE A 12 -25.52 -0.24 3.41
C PHE A 12 -26.56 -1.02 2.61
N GLU A 13 -27.36 -0.30 1.81
CA GLU A 13 -28.46 -0.88 1.03
C GLU A 13 -28.03 -1.18 -0.41
N SER A 14 -28.59 -2.21 -1.04
CA SER A 14 -28.33 -2.60 -2.44
C SER A 14 -26.84 -2.82 -2.76
N PHE A 15 -26.11 -3.47 -1.84
CA PHE A 15 -24.66 -3.71 -1.92
C PHE A 15 -24.28 -5.00 -2.66
N ASP A 16 -25.25 -5.76 -3.16
CA ASP A 16 -25.06 -6.93 -4.02
C ASP A 16 -24.57 -6.57 -5.44
N ASN A 17 -25.07 -5.46 -6.00
CA ASN A 17 -24.82 -5.05 -7.38
C ASN A 17 -23.73 -3.98 -7.52
N ILE A 18 -22.79 -3.87 -6.57
CA ILE A 18 -21.74 -2.85 -6.66
C ILE A 18 -20.70 -3.16 -7.74
N PRO A 19 -20.29 -2.17 -8.56
CA PRO A 19 -19.19 -2.34 -9.50
C PRO A 19 -17.85 -2.56 -8.80
N GLU A 20 -16.92 -3.21 -9.51
CA GLU A 20 -15.54 -3.35 -9.07
C GLU A 20 -14.88 -1.96 -8.89
N ASP A 21 -13.99 -1.85 -7.91
CA ASP A 21 -13.20 -0.68 -7.53
C ASP A 21 -13.93 0.58 -7.04
N ILE A 22 -15.25 0.71 -7.20
CA ILE A 22 -16.01 1.87 -6.71
C ILE A 22 -16.07 1.87 -5.17
N GLY A 23 -15.72 3.02 -4.59
CA GLY A 23 -15.72 3.25 -3.14
C GLY A 23 -17.05 3.78 -2.61
N TYR A 24 -17.71 3.02 -1.76
CA TYR A 24 -18.96 3.39 -1.10
C TYR A 24 -18.67 3.92 0.30
N TYR A 25 -18.99 5.18 0.54
CA TYR A 25 -18.82 5.87 1.81
C TYR A 25 -20.15 5.95 2.55
N CYS A 26 -20.14 5.79 3.87
CA CYS A 26 -21.27 6.19 4.69
C CYS A 26 -21.24 7.71 4.99
N GLU A 27 -22.37 8.26 5.43
CA GLU A 27 -22.44 9.65 5.89
C GLU A 27 -21.39 9.97 6.95
N ASN A 28 -20.80 11.17 6.86
CA ASN A 28 -19.79 11.65 7.79
C ASN A 28 -20.41 11.92 9.18
N LYS A 29 -19.92 11.21 10.20
CA LYS A 29 -20.35 11.34 11.60
C LYS A 29 -19.28 12.09 12.38
N ASP A 30 -19.64 13.22 13.02
CA ASP A 30 -18.68 13.95 13.86
C ASP A 30 -18.52 13.25 15.22
N HIS A 31 -17.28 12.93 15.56
CA HIS A 31 -16.91 12.53 16.90
C HIS A 31 -15.63 13.25 17.32
N PHE A 32 -15.77 14.08 18.36
CA PHE A 32 -14.73 14.92 18.94
C PHE A 32 -14.17 16.02 18.02
N GLY A 33 -14.99 16.57 17.11
CA GLY A 33 -14.58 17.62 16.16
C GLY A 33 -13.81 17.08 14.95
N ILE A 34 -13.97 15.79 14.66
CA ILE A 34 -13.38 15.06 13.54
C ILE A 34 -14.53 14.33 12.86
N LYS A 35 -14.61 14.43 11.52
CA LYS A 35 -15.60 13.71 10.72
C LYS A 35 -15.05 12.32 10.39
N TRP A 36 -15.84 11.30 10.68
CA TRP A 36 -15.51 9.90 10.44
C TRP A 36 -16.50 9.28 9.45
N SER A 37 -16.01 8.44 8.54
CA SER A 37 -16.82 7.67 7.59
C SER A 37 -16.29 6.24 7.48
N ILE A 38 -17.14 5.33 7.03
CA ILE A 38 -16.80 3.94 6.69
C ILE A 38 -16.76 3.87 5.17
N LEU A 39 -15.60 3.50 4.61
CA LEU A 39 -15.43 3.20 3.20
C LEU A 39 -15.42 1.68 3.00
N ILE A 40 -16.32 1.18 2.15
CA ILE A 40 -16.33 -0.22 1.70
C ILE A 40 -16.28 -0.30 0.17
N LYS A 41 -15.67 -1.36 -0.36
CA LYS A 41 -15.63 -1.63 -1.81
C LYS A 41 -15.36 -3.09 -2.16
N LYS A 42 -15.73 -3.45 -3.38
CA LYS A 42 -15.26 -4.65 -4.09
C LYS A 42 -13.99 -4.30 -4.86
N ARG A 43 -12.89 -5.03 -4.70
CA ARG A 43 -11.70 -4.89 -5.57
C ARG A 43 -10.86 -6.17 -5.55
N HIS A 44 -10.53 -6.65 -6.75
CA HIS A 44 -9.73 -7.85 -7.03
C HIS A 44 -10.30 -9.10 -6.36
N GLY A 45 -11.62 -9.30 -6.44
CA GLY A 45 -12.30 -10.46 -5.84
C GLY A 45 -12.35 -10.44 -4.31
N HIS A 46 -12.14 -9.28 -3.68
CA HIS A 46 -12.22 -9.12 -2.23
C HIS A 46 -13.17 -8.00 -1.83
N PHE A 47 -13.91 -8.24 -0.74
CA PHE A 47 -14.53 -7.18 0.05
C PHE A 47 -13.43 -6.45 0.84
N GLN A 48 -13.42 -5.14 0.75
CA GLN A 48 -12.49 -4.24 1.43
C GLN A 48 -13.26 -3.27 2.32
N ALA A 49 -12.74 -2.98 3.51
CA ALA A 49 -13.38 -2.09 4.48
C ALA A 49 -12.35 -1.23 5.24
N PHE A 50 -12.65 0.06 5.39
CA PHE A 50 -11.77 1.08 5.96
C PHE A 50 -12.56 2.07 6.82
N LEU A 51 -11.91 2.56 7.88
CA LEU A 51 -12.32 3.76 8.62
C LEU A 51 -11.60 4.96 7.99
N VAL A 52 -12.31 6.08 7.80
CA VAL A 52 -11.84 7.27 7.08
C VAL A 52 -12.07 8.54 7.93
N THR A 53 -11.18 9.52 7.80
CA THR A 53 -11.20 10.82 8.53
C THR A 53 -11.00 12.02 7.60
N ASN A 54 -11.33 13.22 8.08
CA ASN A 54 -11.10 14.49 7.38
C ASN A 54 -9.88 15.30 7.89
N LEU A 55 -8.89 14.65 8.52
CA LEU A 55 -7.76 15.34 9.16
C LEU A 55 -6.85 16.07 8.15
N THR A 56 -6.25 17.18 8.59
CA THR A 56 -5.36 18.00 7.77
C THR A 56 -3.89 17.67 8.02
N LYS A 57 -2.99 18.19 7.16
CA LYS A 57 -1.54 17.98 7.25
C LYS A 57 -0.87 18.49 8.54
N SER A 58 -1.55 19.31 9.35
CA SER A 58 -1.03 19.77 10.65
C SER A 58 -1.40 18.83 11.82
N GLN A 59 -2.43 17.99 11.65
CA GLN A 59 -3.04 17.17 12.70
C GLN A 59 -2.60 15.71 12.59
N SER A 60 -2.55 15.01 13.73
CA SER A 60 -2.30 13.56 13.79
C SER A 60 -2.91 12.96 15.06
N ILE A 61 -3.55 11.79 14.97
CA ILE A 61 -4.09 11.07 16.14
C ILE A 61 -3.77 9.57 16.06
N SER A 62 -3.54 8.93 17.20
CA SER A 62 -3.41 7.47 17.29
C SER A 62 -4.78 6.86 17.60
N VAL A 63 -5.15 5.77 16.92
CA VAL A 63 -6.51 5.21 16.95
C VAL A 63 -6.45 3.69 16.93
N GLU A 64 -7.04 3.07 17.95
CA GLU A 64 -7.42 1.65 17.92
C GLU A 64 -8.86 1.55 17.39
N PHE A 65 -9.12 0.72 16.39
CA PHE A 65 -10.45 0.57 15.79
C PHE A 65 -10.75 -0.87 15.37
N THR A 66 -12.01 -1.27 15.48
CA THR A 66 -12.51 -2.61 15.12
C THR A 66 -13.67 -2.49 14.16
N ILE A 67 -13.49 -2.94 12.91
CA ILE A 67 -14.58 -3.02 11.91
C ILE A 67 -15.23 -4.41 12.01
N ARG A 68 -16.57 -4.44 12.03
CA ARG A 68 -17.41 -5.64 12.05
C ARG A 68 -18.40 -5.65 10.90
N ILE A 69 -18.67 -6.83 10.37
CA ILE A 69 -19.81 -7.11 9.49
C ILE A 69 -20.62 -8.29 10.04
N TYR A 70 -21.92 -8.28 9.77
CA TYR A 70 -22.87 -9.26 10.28
C TYR A 70 -23.61 -9.97 9.16
N SER A 71 -23.91 -11.26 9.35
CA SER A 71 -24.83 -11.98 8.47
C SER A 71 -26.28 -11.55 8.71
N LYS A 72 -27.18 -12.13 7.91
CA LYS A 72 -28.62 -12.19 8.21
C LYS A 72 -28.87 -12.52 9.69
N ASN A 73 -29.78 -11.75 10.30
CA ASN A 73 -30.15 -11.78 11.72
C ASN A 73 -28.99 -11.66 12.74
N ARG A 74 -27.79 -11.25 12.30
CA ARG A 74 -26.54 -11.27 13.08
C ARG A 74 -26.11 -12.65 13.62
N GLU A 75 -26.51 -13.73 12.93
CA GLU A 75 -26.15 -15.12 13.28
C GLU A 75 -24.63 -15.38 13.22
N LYS A 76 -23.92 -14.68 12.33
CA LYS A 76 -22.46 -14.59 12.26
C LYS A 76 -22.01 -13.15 12.43
N CYS A 77 -20.83 -12.97 13.00
CA CYS A 77 -20.09 -11.72 13.06
C CYS A 77 -18.64 -11.98 12.61
N LEU A 78 -18.14 -11.20 11.66
CA LEU A 78 -16.72 -11.16 11.31
C LEU A 78 -16.17 -9.79 11.70
N GLU A 79 -15.19 -9.78 12.60
CA GLU A 79 -14.52 -8.56 13.06
C GLU A 79 -13.02 -8.57 12.74
N ARG A 80 -12.44 -7.37 12.58
CA ARG A 80 -11.00 -7.14 12.49
C ARG A 80 -10.62 -5.87 13.25
N THR A 81 -9.54 -5.92 14.02
CA THR A 81 -9.02 -4.81 14.83
C THR A 81 -7.64 -4.38 14.34
N ASN A 82 -7.38 -3.07 14.33
CA ASN A 82 -6.09 -2.48 14.01
C ASN A 82 -5.79 -1.28 14.92
N THR A 83 -4.53 -0.85 14.99
CA THR A 83 -4.12 0.43 15.58
C THR A 83 -3.24 1.18 14.59
N SER A 84 -3.65 2.39 14.23
CA SER A 84 -2.98 3.24 13.23
C SER A 84 -2.91 4.71 13.65
N VAL A 85 -2.04 5.48 13.00
CA VAL A 85 -2.01 6.94 13.12
C VAL A 85 -2.76 7.55 11.94
N PHE A 86 -3.84 8.28 12.21
CA PHE A 86 -4.59 9.04 11.23
C PHE A 86 -4.07 10.49 11.16
N GLY A 87 -4.21 11.15 10.00
CA GLY A 87 -3.65 12.48 9.74
C GLY A 87 -2.21 12.42 9.24
N SER A 88 -1.41 13.44 9.53
CA SER A 88 -0.03 13.50 9.01
C SER A 88 0.96 12.68 9.83
N PHE A 89 1.71 11.84 9.12
CA PHE A 89 2.79 11.01 9.67
C PHE A 89 3.88 10.86 8.61
N ASN A 90 5.16 10.93 9.00
CA ASN A 90 6.31 10.83 8.08
C ASN A 90 6.24 11.71 6.82
N ASN A 91 5.70 12.94 6.95
CA ASN A 91 5.43 13.91 5.86
C ASN A 91 4.38 13.49 4.82
N GLU A 92 3.74 12.33 4.99
CA GLU A 92 2.58 11.88 4.23
C GLU A 92 1.28 12.19 5.01
N LEU A 93 0.11 11.96 4.39
CA LEU A 93 -1.22 12.17 4.98
C LEU A 93 -2.01 10.87 4.85
N HIS A 94 -2.34 10.23 5.97
CA HIS A 94 -3.03 8.95 6.02
C HIS A 94 -4.39 9.13 6.70
N ASN A 95 -5.43 9.35 5.90
CA ASN A 95 -6.77 9.62 6.41
C ASN A 95 -7.68 8.39 6.41
N ASP A 96 -7.32 7.32 5.71
CA ASP A 96 -8.00 6.03 5.67
C ASP A 96 -7.12 4.89 6.21
N TRP A 97 -7.71 3.99 7.01
CA TRP A 97 -7.05 2.76 7.47
C TRP A 97 -8.03 1.59 7.54
N GLY A 98 -7.58 0.39 7.16
CA GLY A 98 -8.43 -0.79 7.08
C GLY A 98 -7.80 -1.94 6.31
N TRP A 99 -8.63 -2.76 5.67
CA TRP A 99 -8.20 -4.01 5.04
C TRP A 99 -8.59 -4.09 3.56
N LYS A 100 -7.57 -4.06 2.68
CA LYS A 100 -7.69 -4.42 1.24
C LYS A 100 -8.10 -5.87 0.98
N ARG A 101 -8.11 -6.72 2.02
CA ARG A 101 -8.55 -8.12 1.99
C ARG A 101 -9.34 -8.42 3.28
N PHE A 102 -10.48 -7.74 3.46
CA PHE A 102 -11.30 -7.94 4.66
C PHE A 102 -11.96 -9.33 4.62
N LEU A 103 -12.57 -9.68 3.48
CA LEU A 103 -13.11 -11.00 3.19
C LEU A 103 -12.99 -11.29 1.69
N ASP A 104 -12.98 -12.57 1.33
CA ASP A 104 -13.18 -13.02 -0.04
C ASP A 104 -14.58 -12.61 -0.56
N TRP A 105 -14.72 -12.20 -1.83
CA TRP A 105 -15.99 -11.65 -2.32
C TRP A 105 -17.10 -12.71 -2.43
N GLU A 106 -16.82 -13.91 -2.94
CA GLU A 106 -17.84 -14.98 -3.03
C GLU A 106 -18.36 -15.36 -1.63
N THR A 107 -17.45 -15.44 -0.66
CA THR A 107 -17.77 -15.70 0.75
C THR A 107 -18.55 -14.55 1.39
N PHE A 108 -18.19 -13.31 1.08
CA PHE A 108 -18.87 -12.10 1.55
C PHE A 108 -20.31 -12.03 1.03
N GLU A 109 -20.49 -12.11 -0.28
CA GLU A 109 -21.79 -12.01 -0.96
C GLU A 109 -22.76 -13.10 -0.47
N LYS A 110 -22.25 -14.32 -0.30
CA LYS A 110 -23.03 -15.49 0.13
C LYS A 110 -23.40 -15.52 1.61
N GLU A 111 -22.54 -15.02 2.50
CA GLU A 111 -22.73 -15.19 3.95
C GLU A 111 -23.07 -13.90 4.71
N TYR A 112 -22.71 -12.73 4.19
CA TYR A 112 -22.80 -11.43 4.90
C TYR A 112 -23.77 -10.43 4.27
N LEU A 113 -24.22 -10.64 3.03
CA LEU A 113 -25.34 -9.88 2.47
C LEU A 113 -26.69 -10.50 2.89
N ASN A 114 -27.60 -9.64 3.37
CA ASN A 114 -28.95 -10.00 3.74
C ASN A 114 -29.93 -9.31 2.79
N ASN A 115 -30.41 -10.04 1.77
CA ASN A 115 -31.26 -9.50 0.70
C ASN A 115 -30.61 -8.29 0.00
N GLY A 116 -29.31 -8.37 -0.30
CA GLY A 116 -28.52 -7.28 -0.90
C GLY A 116 -27.93 -6.27 0.10
N ASN A 117 -28.42 -6.21 1.34
CA ASN A 117 -27.98 -5.22 2.32
C ASN A 117 -26.86 -5.74 3.23
N LEU A 118 -25.91 -4.87 3.60
CA LEU A 118 -24.82 -5.15 4.54
C LEU A 118 -25.03 -4.41 5.88
N ASP A 119 -25.04 -5.14 6.98
CA ASP A 119 -25.04 -4.60 8.34
C ASP A 119 -23.60 -4.57 8.89
N SER A 120 -23.16 -3.39 9.35
CA SER A 120 -21.77 -3.13 9.75
C SER A 120 -21.66 -2.21 10.98
N GLU A 121 -20.59 -2.40 11.75
CA GLU A 121 -20.28 -1.60 12.94
C GLU A 121 -18.78 -1.31 13.03
N VAL A 122 -18.40 -0.14 13.55
CA VAL A 122 -17.01 0.21 13.83
C VAL A 122 -16.90 0.79 15.24
N ASP A 123 -16.22 0.08 16.13
CA ASP A 123 -15.71 0.65 17.39
C ASP A 123 -14.47 1.50 17.08
N VAL A 124 -14.39 2.70 17.64
CA VAL A 124 -13.24 3.60 17.51
C VAL A 124 -12.84 4.10 18.89
N LYS A 125 -11.55 3.99 19.21
CA LYS A 125 -10.94 4.42 20.48
C LYS A 125 -9.69 5.23 20.18
N ILE A 126 -9.77 6.54 20.47
CA ILE A 126 -8.65 7.47 20.29
C ILE A 126 -7.65 7.24 21.43
N LEU A 127 -6.42 6.93 21.07
CA LEU A 127 -5.28 6.81 21.96
C LEU A 127 -4.60 8.18 22.08
N GLU A 128 -3.99 8.48 23.23
CA GLU A 128 -3.45 9.82 23.51
C GLU A 128 -2.36 10.21 22.49
N THR A 129 -2.42 11.45 22.02
CA THR A 129 -1.52 11.99 20.99
C THR A 129 -0.10 12.13 21.51
N PRO A 130 0.93 11.73 20.74
CA PRO A 130 2.31 12.06 21.07
C PRO A 130 2.50 13.59 20.99
N GLU A 131 2.76 14.23 22.12
CA GLU A 131 3.03 15.67 22.17
C GLU A 131 4.27 16.00 21.35
N LYS A 132 4.11 16.84 20.32
CA LYS A 132 5.24 17.48 19.64
C LYS A 132 5.87 18.46 20.62
N SER A 133 7.02 18.09 21.20
CA SER A 133 7.82 19.00 22.01
C SER A 133 8.44 20.09 21.12
N GLU A 134 7.73 21.21 21.01
CA GLU A 134 8.19 22.39 20.28
C GLU A 134 9.50 22.92 20.88
N LYS A 135 10.61 22.67 20.19
CA LYS A 135 11.84 23.44 20.41
C LYS A 135 11.62 24.86 19.90
N LYS A 136 11.12 25.74 20.78
CA LYS A 136 11.13 27.18 20.56
C LYS A 136 12.56 27.65 20.31
N VAL A 137 12.91 27.88 19.05
CA VAL A 137 14.04 28.72 18.67
C VAL A 137 13.55 30.15 18.79
N HIS A 138 14.16 30.89 19.71
CA HIS A 138 13.74 32.22 20.13
C HIS A 138 14.34 33.26 19.18
N PHE A 139 13.47 34.02 18.50
CA PHE A 139 13.80 35.22 17.76
C PHE A 139 12.76 36.29 18.08
N GLU A 140 13.18 37.25 18.89
CA GLU A 140 12.63 38.61 19.05
C GLU A 140 13.63 39.57 18.37
N GLU A 141 13.32 40.84 18.06
CA GLU A 141 12.02 41.49 17.84
C GLU A 141 11.59 41.30 16.35
N GLU A 142 10.77 42.08 15.62
CA GLU A 142 9.86 43.24 15.75
C GLU A 142 8.82 43.08 14.59
N SER A 143 7.71 43.80 14.36
CA SER A 143 7.07 45.02 14.91
C SER A 143 5.53 44.96 14.65
N GLU A 144 4.81 46.09 14.70
CA GLU A 144 3.34 46.22 14.57
C GLU A 144 2.85 46.48 13.13
N THR A 145 1.62 46.08 12.79
CA THR A 145 0.52 47.01 12.39
C THR A 145 -0.81 46.29 12.16
N ASP A 146 -1.89 46.81 12.75
CA ASP A 146 -3.27 46.34 12.52
C ASP A 146 -3.91 47.00 11.29
N LEU A 147 -4.68 46.23 10.50
CA LEU A 147 -5.75 46.76 9.63
C LEU A 147 -6.87 45.71 9.48
N GLU A 148 -8.01 45.96 10.13
CA GLU A 148 -9.30 45.37 9.78
C GLU A 148 -9.96 46.24 8.69
N ILE A 149 -10.44 45.64 7.59
CA ILE A 149 -11.44 46.23 6.68
C ILE A 149 -12.42 45.13 6.26
N ASP A 150 -13.70 45.50 6.17
CA ASP A 150 -14.86 44.62 6.03
C ASP A 150 -15.30 44.32 4.59
N GLU A 151 -16.17 43.30 4.50
CA GLU A 151 -17.26 43.03 3.54
C GLU A 151 -17.07 43.06 1.99
N ASP A 152 -17.78 42.11 1.37
CA ASP A 152 -18.31 42.02 0.00
C ASP A 152 -17.39 42.10 -1.24
N LEU A 153 -17.52 41.07 -2.11
CA LEU A 153 -18.33 41.24 -3.34
C LEU A 153 -18.73 39.90 -4.00
N GLU A 154 -20.05 39.76 -4.18
CA GLU A 154 -20.82 39.07 -5.23
C GLU A 154 -20.28 37.85 -6.01
N GLN A 155 -21.03 36.75 -5.86
CA GLN A 155 -21.48 35.80 -6.87
C GLN A 155 -20.97 35.94 -8.33
N ARG A 156 -20.41 34.84 -8.86
CA ARG A 156 -20.73 34.37 -10.22
C ARG A 156 -20.96 32.86 -10.23
N GLU A 157 -22.15 32.47 -10.66
CA GLU A 157 -22.40 31.17 -11.26
C GLU A 157 -22.10 31.30 -12.77
N GLU A 158 -21.36 30.37 -13.36
CA GLU A 158 -21.24 30.24 -14.82
C GLU A 158 -21.20 28.74 -15.17
N GLU A 159 -22.31 28.34 -15.82
CA GLU A 159 -22.65 27.14 -16.61
C GLU A 159 -21.86 25.81 -16.45
N ILE A 160 -22.63 24.74 -16.24
CA ILE A 160 -22.19 23.34 -16.38
C ILE A 160 -22.35 22.95 -17.85
N ASP A 161 -21.24 22.66 -18.53
CA ASP A 161 -21.25 21.99 -19.84
C ASP A 161 -21.37 20.47 -19.67
N GLU A 162 -21.95 19.77 -20.66
CA GLU A 162 -22.29 18.34 -20.53
C GLU A 162 -21.04 17.43 -20.49
N PRO A 163 -21.07 16.31 -19.73
CA PRO A 163 -19.92 15.42 -19.63
C PRO A 163 -19.68 14.63 -20.93
N GLU A 164 -18.53 14.83 -21.57
CA GLU A 164 -18.07 13.95 -22.65
C GLU A 164 -17.99 12.48 -22.19
N ILE A 165 -18.45 11.58 -23.06
CA ILE A 165 -18.43 10.14 -22.82
C ILE A 165 -17.00 9.63 -22.98
N VAL A 166 -16.24 9.59 -21.88
CA VAL A 166 -14.95 8.91 -21.84
C VAL A 166 -15.19 7.39 -21.76
N GLU A 167 -14.71 6.66 -22.77
CA GLU A 167 -14.84 5.21 -22.84
C GLU A 167 -14.11 4.50 -21.70
N ASN A 168 -14.64 3.35 -21.26
CA ASN A 168 -14.01 2.51 -20.24
C ASN A 168 -12.61 2.07 -20.69
N SER A 169 -11.58 2.51 -19.99
CA SER A 169 -10.30 1.80 -19.89
C SER A 169 -10.24 1.06 -18.55
N GLU A 170 -9.61 -0.11 -18.55
CA GLU A 170 -9.57 -0.98 -17.38
C GLU A 170 -8.75 -0.34 -16.24
N ASN A 171 -9.10 -0.64 -14.98
CA ASN A 171 -8.58 0.09 -13.81
C ASN A 171 -7.15 -0.35 -13.40
N GLU A 172 -6.26 -0.37 -14.39
CA GLU A 172 -4.84 -0.60 -14.22
C GLU A 172 -4.22 0.46 -13.31
N ARG A 173 -3.15 0.08 -12.60
CA ARG A 173 -2.31 1.05 -11.92
C ARG A 173 -1.74 2.02 -12.96
N LYS A 174 -2.16 3.29 -12.89
CA LYS A 174 -1.68 4.37 -13.77
C LYS A 174 -0.18 4.28 -13.97
N ILE A 175 0.20 3.97 -15.22
CA ILE A 175 1.58 4.03 -15.71
C ILE A 175 2.13 5.43 -15.44
N ARG A 176 3.27 5.48 -14.75
CA ARG A 176 3.91 6.75 -14.34
C ARG A 176 4.83 7.28 -15.42
N ARG A 177 5.42 6.38 -16.20
CA ARG A 177 6.39 6.69 -17.25
C ARG A 177 6.18 5.81 -18.47
N ASN A 178 5.97 6.43 -19.63
CA ASN A 178 5.87 5.70 -20.88
C ASN A 178 7.25 5.16 -21.30
N PHE A 179 7.28 3.90 -21.74
CA PHE A 179 8.44 3.26 -22.37
C PHE A 179 8.12 2.69 -23.76
N GLU A 180 6.92 2.94 -24.31
CA GLU A 180 6.53 2.54 -25.67
C GLU A 180 6.91 3.59 -26.73
N GLU A 181 7.31 4.79 -26.28
CA GLU A 181 7.87 5.83 -27.13
C GLU A 181 9.37 5.65 -27.36
N LYS A 182 9.77 5.60 -28.63
CA LYS A 182 11.18 5.44 -29.03
C LYS A 182 12.06 6.67 -28.73
N GLN A 183 11.51 7.80 -28.32
CA GLN A 183 12.27 9.05 -28.17
C GLN A 183 13.40 8.89 -27.13
N PHE A 184 14.62 9.29 -27.50
CA PHE A 184 15.84 9.15 -26.70
C PHE A 184 16.28 7.70 -26.35
N SER A 185 15.66 6.67 -26.96
CA SER A 185 16.09 5.27 -26.82
C SER A 185 17.15 4.86 -27.87
N ASP A 186 17.96 3.86 -27.51
CA ASP A 186 18.96 3.22 -28.38
C ASP A 186 18.73 1.69 -28.55
N VAL A 187 17.71 1.14 -27.86
CA VAL A 187 17.26 -0.25 -27.96
C VAL A 187 15.78 -0.41 -27.58
N ALA A 188 15.11 -1.39 -28.19
CA ALA A 188 13.85 -1.94 -27.71
C ALA A 188 14.10 -3.30 -27.03
N LEU A 189 13.60 -3.47 -25.81
CA LEU A 189 13.53 -4.75 -25.11
C LEU A 189 12.14 -5.34 -25.30
N LEU A 190 12.05 -6.54 -25.87
CA LEU A 190 10.79 -7.25 -26.09
C LEU A 190 10.54 -8.21 -24.92
N VAL A 191 9.50 -7.95 -24.12
CA VAL A 191 9.06 -8.76 -22.97
C VAL A 191 7.62 -9.19 -23.23
N ASP A 192 7.41 -10.49 -23.37
CA ASP A 192 6.09 -11.10 -23.67
C ASP A 192 5.22 -10.28 -24.65
N GLU A 193 5.79 -10.05 -25.84
CA GLU A 193 5.25 -9.28 -26.96
C GLU A 193 5.18 -7.74 -26.79
N GLN A 194 5.20 -7.21 -25.57
CA GLN A 194 5.31 -5.76 -25.31
C GLN A 194 6.75 -5.23 -25.52
N LYS A 195 6.90 -4.00 -26.03
CA LYS A 195 8.19 -3.37 -26.36
C LYS A 195 8.53 -2.19 -25.45
N PHE A 196 9.67 -2.28 -24.78
CA PHE A 196 10.20 -1.27 -23.87
C PHE A 196 11.43 -0.59 -24.49
N TYR A 197 11.26 0.65 -24.94
CA TYR A 197 12.31 1.51 -25.47
C TYR A 197 13.10 2.14 -24.32
N VAL A 198 14.41 1.85 -24.27
CA VAL A 198 15.30 2.22 -23.16
C VAL A 198 16.68 2.63 -23.67
N SER A 199 17.58 3.01 -22.77
CA SER A 199 19.01 3.24 -23.09
C SER A 199 19.90 2.11 -22.58
N LYS A 200 20.66 1.50 -23.50
CA LYS A 200 21.73 0.53 -23.25
C LYS A 200 22.72 1.06 -22.23
N LEU A 201 23.18 2.30 -22.39
CA LEU A 201 24.16 2.91 -21.49
C LEU A 201 23.61 3.04 -20.06
N PHE A 202 22.36 3.50 -19.93
CA PHE A 202 21.73 3.65 -18.62
C PHE A 202 21.51 2.29 -17.94
N LEU A 203 20.86 1.32 -18.60
CA LEU A 203 20.64 -0.01 -18.02
C LEU A 203 21.97 -0.73 -17.69
N SER A 204 22.99 -0.60 -18.55
CA SER A 204 24.34 -1.15 -18.27
C SER A 204 24.97 -0.56 -17.01
N SER A 205 24.73 0.73 -16.72
CA SER A 205 25.25 1.40 -15.52
C SER A 205 24.58 0.92 -14.23
N GLN A 206 23.36 0.37 -14.32
CA GLN A 206 22.59 -0.10 -13.17
C GLN A 206 22.65 -1.63 -12.98
N SER A 207 23.01 -2.39 -14.03
CA SER A 207 22.93 -3.84 -14.05
C SER A 207 24.08 -4.47 -14.85
N PRO A 208 24.90 -5.34 -14.22
CA PRO A 208 25.89 -6.16 -14.93
C PRO A 208 25.26 -7.15 -15.92
N TYR A 209 24.00 -7.57 -15.69
CA TYR A 209 23.27 -8.42 -16.65
C TYR A 209 23.03 -7.65 -17.95
N PHE A 210 22.49 -6.43 -17.87
CA PHE A 210 22.26 -5.62 -19.06
C PHE A 210 23.55 -5.19 -19.75
N ALA A 211 24.61 -4.87 -18.99
CA ALA A 211 25.94 -4.58 -19.56
C ALA A 211 26.47 -5.75 -20.43
N ASN A 212 26.36 -6.99 -19.95
CA ASN A 212 26.74 -8.18 -20.71
C ASN A 212 25.80 -8.39 -21.91
N LEU A 213 24.47 -8.36 -21.69
CA LEU A 213 23.46 -8.56 -22.73
C LEU A 213 23.68 -7.62 -23.92
N PHE A 214 23.90 -6.32 -23.67
CA PHE A 214 24.10 -5.34 -24.75
C PHE A 214 25.46 -5.42 -25.42
N SER A 215 26.48 -5.96 -24.73
CA SER A 215 27.78 -6.27 -25.34
C SER A 215 27.68 -7.46 -26.30
N GLU A 216 27.03 -8.55 -25.88
CA GLU A 216 26.78 -9.74 -26.71
C GLU A 216 25.83 -9.45 -27.90
N ASN A 217 24.93 -8.48 -27.74
CA ASN A 217 23.96 -8.05 -28.75
C ASN A 217 24.31 -6.70 -29.37
N SER A 218 25.61 -6.40 -29.50
CA SER A 218 26.10 -5.21 -30.19
C SER A 218 25.52 -5.09 -31.61
N GLY A 219 25.23 -3.85 -32.03
CA GLY A 219 24.56 -3.56 -33.31
C GLY A 219 23.07 -3.86 -33.38
N LYS A 220 22.49 -4.69 -32.50
CA LYS A 220 21.03 -4.96 -32.51
C LYS A 220 20.23 -3.77 -31.97
N SER A 221 19.13 -3.45 -32.64
CA SER A 221 18.14 -2.45 -32.22
C SER A 221 17.01 -3.01 -31.36
N GLU A 222 16.78 -4.32 -31.41
CA GLU A 222 15.74 -5.03 -30.66
C GLU A 222 16.30 -6.33 -30.07
N ILE A 223 15.96 -6.63 -28.82
CA ILE A 223 16.44 -7.80 -28.07
C ILE A 223 15.26 -8.39 -27.29
N LYS A 224 14.96 -9.68 -27.47
CA LYS A 224 13.95 -10.38 -26.66
C LYS A 224 14.52 -10.80 -25.31
N LEU A 225 13.81 -10.47 -24.24
CA LEU A 225 14.06 -11.00 -22.91
C LEU A 225 13.17 -12.22 -22.65
N SER A 226 13.67 -13.13 -21.81
CA SER A 226 12.95 -14.33 -21.39
C SER A 226 12.30 -14.15 -20.02
N ASN A 227 11.18 -14.84 -19.80
CA ASN A 227 10.65 -15.23 -18.48
C ASN A 227 10.23 -14.08 -17.52
N SER A 228 9.94 -12.88 -18.04
CA SER A 228 9.44 -11.74 -17.26
C SER A 228 8.01 -11.38 -17.62
N ILE A 229 7.21 -11.03 -16.62
CA ILE A 229 5.86 -10.47 -16.79
C ILE A 229 6.01 -8.99 -17.19
N PRO A 230 5.41 -8.51 -18.30
CA PRO A 230 5.62 -7.15 -18.79
C PRO A 230 5.28 -6.07 -17.75
N GLN A 231 4.17 -6.22 -17.02
CA GLN A 231 3.76 -5.26 -15.98
C GLN A 231 4.76 -5.13 -14.83
N ASN A 232 5.42 -6.23 -14.43
CA ASN A 232 6.49 -6.17 -13.43
C ASN A 232 7.75 -5.50 -13.97
N PHE A 233 8.03 -5.66 -15.28
CA PHE A 233 9.13 -5.00 -15.97
C PHE A 233 8.88 -3.49 -16.09
N GLN A 234 7.65 -3.07 -16.41
CA GLN A 234 7.21 -1.67 -16.37
C GLN A 234 7.50 -1.02 -15.01
N TYR A 235 7.00 -1.60 -13.90
CA TYR A 235 7.23 -1.03 -12.56
C TYR A 235 8.70 -1.04 -12.14
N PHE A 236 9.48 -2.03 -12.59
CA PHE A 236 10.93 -2.06 -12.40
C PHE A 236 11.61 -0.90 -13.12
N LEU A 237 11.28 -0.66 -14.41
CA LEU A 237 11.83 0.44 -15.18
C LEU A 237 11.42 1.81 -14.62
N GLU A 238 10.17 1.99 -14.19
CA GLU A 238 9.72 3.21 -13.49
C GLU A 238 10.67 3.58 -12.34
N ILE A 239 10.89 2.68 -11.40
CA ILE A 239 11.71 2.93 -10.19
C ILE A 239 13.21 3.02 -10.52
N LEU A 240 13.65 2.42 -11.63
CA LEU A 240 15.01 2.55 -12.17
C LEU A 240 15.24 3.95 -12.75
N TYR A 241 14.26 4.49 -13.48
CA TYR A 241 14.31 5.79 -14.13
C TYR A 241 13.89 6.98 -13.24
N GLY A 242 13.56 6.73 -11.97
CA GLY A 242 13.40 7.77 -10.94
C GLY A 242 12.00 7.93 -10.36
N GLU A 243 11.02 7.15 -10.81
CA GLU A 243 9.66 7.20 -10.29
C GLU A 243 9.58 6.77 -8.81
N PRO A 244 8.49 7.15 -8.09
CA PRO A 244 8.30 6.75 -6.70
C PRO A 244 8.36 5.23 -6.50
N GLY A 245 8.87 4.82 -5.34
CA GLY A 245 9.25 3.44 -5.03
C GLY A 245 8.13 2.38 -5.05
N PRO A 246 8.49 1.13 -4.68
CA PRO A 246 7.56 0.00 -4.66
C PRO A 246 6.48 0.18 -3.59
N ASP A 247 5.41 -0.61 -3.70
CA ASP A 247 4.34 -0.70 -2.72
C ASP A 247 3.89 -2.15 -2.47
N GLU A 248 2.88 -2.33 -1.62
CA GLU A 248 2.33 -3.63 -1.23
C GLU A 248 1.93 -4.54 -2.40
N GLU A 249 1.48 -3.98 -3.52
CA GLU A 249 1.02 -4.74 -4.68
C GLU A 249 2.17 -5.06 -5.65
N THR A 250 3.20 -4.21 -5.70
CA THR A 250 4.27 -4.30 -6.72
C THR A 250 5.62 -4.79 -6.22
N VAL A 251 5.92 -4.71 -4.92
CA VAL A 251 7.26 -4.97 -4.36
C VAL A 251 7.84 -6.35 -4.69
N GLU A 252 7.01 -7.40 -4.70
CA GLU A 252 7.47 -8.75 -5.05
C GLU A 252 7.74 -8.90 -6.56
N GLY A 253 6.88 -8.33 -7.40
CA GLY A 253 7.08 -8.30 -8.85
C GLY A 253 8.38 -7.61 -9.24
N ILE A 254 8.62 -6.43 -8.66
CA ILE A 254 9.83 -5.64 -8.88
C ILE A 254 11.08 -6.38 -8.36
N LEU A 255 11.01 -7.01 -7.18
CA LEU A 255 12.10 -7.86 -6.66
C LEU A 255 12.42 -9.04 -7.61
N SER A 256 11.40 -9.65 -8.20
CA SER A 256 11.58 -10.74 -9.15
C SER A 256 12.33 -10.34 -10.42
N ILE A 257 12.10 -9.12 -10.91
CA ILE A 257 12.84 -8.55 -12.05
C ILE A 257 14.26 -8.11 -11.61
N ALA A 258 14.39 -7.52 -10.42
CA ALA A 258 15.66 -6.98 -9.92
C ALA A 258 16.68 -8.06 -9.52
N ASP A 259 16.25 -9.23 -9.02
CA ASP A 259 17.14 -10.40 -8.82
C ASP A 259 17.50 -11.03 -10.18
N MET A 260 16.52 -11.25 -11.07
CA MET A 260 16.75 -11.86 -12.39
C MET A 260 17.73 -11.06 -13.26
N TYR A 261 17.59 -9.74 -13.29
CA TYR A 261 18.47 -8.83 -14.04
C TYR A 261 19.50 -8.14 -13.15
N ASN A 262 19.85 -8.74 -12.00
CA ASN A 262 20.93 -8.34 -11.09
C ASN A 262 21.10 -6.81 -10.96
N THR A 263 20.12 -6.16 -10.30
CA THR A 263 20.07 -4.71 -10.12
C THR A 263 20.04 -4.35 -8.63
N PRO A 264 21.20 -4.38 -7.92
CA PRO A 264 21.24 -4.29 -6.46
C PRO A 264 20.66 -3.00 -5.87
N THR A 265 20.69 -1.90 -6.63
CA THR A 265 20.07 -0.62 -6.24
C THR A 265 18.55 -0.72 -6.08
N ILE A 266 17.88 -1.51 -6.93
CA ILE A 266 16.44 -1.75 -6.86
C ILE A 266 16.11 -2.78 -5.77
N ILE A 267 16.90 -3.86 -5.66
CA ILE A 267 16.76 -4.84 -4.56
C ILE A 267 16.83 -4.11 -3.21
N LYS A 268 17.78 -3.18 -3.05
CA LYS A 268 17.90 -2.37 -1.84
C LYS A 268 16.68 -1.46 -1.60
N LYS A 269 16.20 -0.71 -2.60
CA LYS A 269 14.96 0.10 -2.48
C LYS A 269 13.76 -0.73 -2.02
N CYS A 270 13.63 -1.96 -2.52
CA CYS A 270 12.59 -2.90 -2.11
C CYS A 270 12.79 -3.43 -0.68
N GLU A 271 14.03 -3.70 -0.26
CA GLU A 271 14.34 -4.10 1.12
C GLU A 271 14.04 -2.97 2.12
N GLU A 272 14.41 -1.73 1.81
CA GLU A 272 14.09 -0.53 2.60
C GLU A 272 12.57 -0.35 2.74
N TYR A 273 11.81 -0.46 1.64
CA TYR A 273 10.34 -0.46 1.70
C TYR A 273 9.77 -1.56 2.62
N LEU A 274 10.29 -2.78 2.53
CA LEU A 274 9.84 -3.93 3.34
C LEU A 274 10.19 -3.79 4.83
N LEU A 275 11.27 -3.09 5.15
CA LEU A 275 11.68 -2.77 6.52
C LEU A 275 10.83 -1.65 7.13
N GLU A 276 10.56 -0.58 6.38
CA GLU A 276 10.08 0.70 6.91
C GLU A 276 8.58 0.96 6.68
N LYS A 277 8.06 0.69 5.47
CA LYS A 277 6.70 1.11 5.05
C LYS A 277 5.71 -0.04 4.89
N SER A 278 6.20 -1.24 4.56
CA SER A 278 5.35 -2.39 4.23
C SER A 278 4.54 -2.91 5.42
N THR A 279 3.28 -3.27 5.17
CA THR A 279 2.34 -3.90 6.12
C THR A 279 2.28 -5.44 6.01
N LYS A 280 3.07 -6.06 5.11
CA LYS A 280 3.17 -7.53 5.00
C LYS A 280 3.49 -8.21 6.32
N SER A 281 3.00 -9.44 6.50
CA SER A 281 3.22 -10.18 7.73
C SER A 281 4.69 -10.56 7.90
N MET A 282 5.11 -10.85 9.13
CA MET A 282 6.48 -11.29 9.41
C MET A 282 6.83 -12.59 8.68
N LYS A 283 5.83 -13.41 8.34
CA LYS A 283 5.99 -14.61 7.53
C LYS A 283 6.32 -14.25 6.08
N ASP A 284 5.48 -13.46 5.42
CA ASP A 284 5.69 -13.07 4.00
C ASP A 284 7.04 -12.34 3.84
N LYS A 285 7.39 -11.46 4.79
CA LYS A 285 8.67 -10.76 4.81
C LYS A 285 9.86 -11.72 4.99
N LEU A 286 9.73 -12.81 5.73
CA LEU A 286 10.77 -13.86 5.83
C LEU A 286 10.87 -14.72 4.57
N GLU A 287 9.74 -15.06 3.95
CA GLU A 287 9.70 -15.81 2.69
C GLU A 287 10.36 -15.01 1.56
N MET A 288 9.99 -13.73 1.42
CA MET A 288 10.65 -12.80 0.49
C MET A 288 12.13 -12.60 0.81
N ALA A 289 12.51 -12.53 2.10
CA ALA A 289 13.91 -12.39 2.50
C ALA A 289 14.77 -13.62 2.20
N GLY A 290 14.19 -14.83 2.23
CA GLY A 290 14.84 -16.03 1.72
C GLY A 290 14.94 -16.01 0.20
N LYS A 291 13.79 -15.87 -0.48
CA LYS A 291 13.63 -15.91 -1.94
C LYS A 291 14.56 -14.92 -2.68
N TYR A 292 14.65 -13.69 -2.18
CA TYR A 292 15.44 -12.60 -2.78
C TYR A 292 16.69 -12.22 -1.97
N LYS A 293 17.11 -13.06 -1.00
CA LYS A 293 18.35 -12.93 -0.23
C LYS A 293 18.46 -11.58 0.53
N LEU A 294 17.33 -11.05 1.00
CA LEU A 294 17.22 -9.74 1.67
C LEU A 294 17.76 -9.84 3.10
N ASP A 295 19.05 -9.55 3.22
CA ASP A 295 19.88 -9.91 4.36
C ASP A 295 19.58 -9.08 5.61
N ALA A 296 19.16 -7.82 5.46
CA ALA A 296 18.74 -6.95 6.55
C ALA A 296 17.28 -7.20 6.96
N LEU A 297 16.39 -7.49 6.01
CA LEU A 297 15.00 -7.90 6.27
C LEU A 297 14.97 -9.21 7.06
N ARG A 298 15.77 -10.21 6.67
CA ARG A 298 15.94 -11.47 7.43
C ARG A 298 16.37 -11.19 8.88
N LYS A 299 17.42 -10.39 9.07
CA LYS A 299 17.94 -10.03 10.40
C LYS A 299 16.89 -9.31 11.24
N SER A 300 16.17 -8.35 10.66
CA SER A 300 15.08 -7.61 11.31
C SER A 300 13.98 -8.57 11.79
N CYS A 301 13.46 -9.44 10.92
CA CYS A 301 12.41 -10.39 11.29
C CYS A 301 12.86 -11.41 12.35
N VAL A 302 14.04 -12.02 12.19
CA VAL A 302 14.59 -12.98 13.17
C VAL A 302 14.90 -12.32 14.52
N SER A 303 15.20 -11.02 14.55
CA SER A 303 15.37 -10.25 15.81
C SER A 303 14.04 -10.03 16.55
N ARG A 304 12.90 -9.99 15.84
CA ARG A 304 11.56 -9.76 16.40
C ARG A 304 10.92 -11.02 16.96
N ILE A 305 11.36 -12.22 16.56
CA ILE A 305 10.98 -13.48 17.19
C ILE A 305 11.47 -13.50 18.66
N ARG A 306 10.58 -13.80 19.59
CA ARG A 306 10.82 -13.86 21.05
C ARG A 306 10.25 -15.13 21.71
N THR A 307 9.37 -15.86 21.05
CA THR A 307 8.72 -17.06 21.59
C THR A 307 8.70 -18.21 20.58
N VAL A 308 8.52 -19.43 21.08
CA VAL A 308 8.25 -20.62 20.23
C VAL A 308 6.92 -20.47 19.46
N SER A 309 5.99 -19.63 19.93
CA SER A 309 4.76 -19.31 19.20
C SER A 309 5.05 -18.50 17.93
N ASP A 310 5.96 -17.53 18.01
CA ASP A 310 6.33 -16.70 16.86
C ASP A 310 7.08 -17.53 15.80
N ILE A 311 7.89 -18.52 16.22
CA ILE A 311 8.49 -19.49 15.30
C ILE A 311 7.39 -20.29 14.58
N ARG A 312 6.34 -20.72 15.28
CA ARG A 312 5.21 -21.45 14.68
C ARG A 312 4.36 -20.59 13.74
N SER A 313 4.28 -19.28 13.93
CA SER A 313 3.50 -18.39 13.04
C SER A 313 4.23 -18.02 11.75
N VAL A 314 5.56 -18.07 11.73
CA VAL A 314 6.38 -17.85 10.52
C VAL A 314 6.88 -19.13 9.84
N ALA A 315 6.78 -20.28 10.49
CA ALA A 315 7.16 -21.56 9.89
C ALA A 315 6.25 -21.93 8.71
N LEU A 316 6.85 -22.39 7.61
CA LEU A 316 6.11 -23.04 6.53
C LEU A 316 5.56 -24.39 6.99
N LYS A 317 4.37 -24.77 6.48
CA LYS A 317 3.77 -26.09 6.72
C LYS A 317 4.68 -27.23 6.28
N ASN A 318 5.49 -27.01 5.24
CA ASN A 318 6.57 -27.89 4.83
C ASN A 318 7.92 -27.16 4.96
N PRO A 319 8.75 -27.48 5.98
CA PRO A 319 10.08 -26.86 6.13
C PRO A 319 11.04 -27.08 4.97
N ARG A 320 10.76 -28.00 4.02
CA ARG A 320 11.58 -28.22 2.82
C ARG A 320 11.38 -27.16 1.73
N GLU A 321 10.29 -26.40 1.79
CA GLU A 321 9.99 -25.28 0.88
C GLU A 321 10.58 -23.95 1.41
N MET A 322 11.10 -23.95 2.63
CA MET A 322 11.74 -22.78 3.24
C MET A 322 13.18 -22.63 2.77
N ASP A 323 13.62 -21.40 2.51
CA ASP A 323 15.02 -21.13 2.27
C ASP A 323 15.90 -21.62 3.44
N HIS A 324 17.03 -22.23 3.09
CA HIS A 324 17.97 -22.83 4.04
C HIS A 324 18.54 -21.85 5.07
N LEU A 325 18.73 -20.56 4.73
CA LEU A 325 19.22 -19.55 5.69
C LEU A 325 18.10 -19.11 6.65
N ILE A 326 16.86 -19.02 6.16
CA ILE A 326 15.68 -18.81 7.02
C ILE A 326 15.51 -19.99 7.98
N LEU A 327 15.54 -21.22 7.46
CA LEU A 327 15.38 -22.45 8.27
C LEU A 327 16.49 -22.58 9.32
N ALA A 328 17.75 -22.33 8.94
CA ALA A 328 18.88 -22.35 9.86
C ALA A 328 18.77 -21.25 10.94
N ALA A 329 18.31 -20.04 10.58
CA ALA A 329 18.10 -18.96 11.53
C ALA A 329 16.95 -19.26 12.51
N LEU A 330 15.84 -19.85 12.06
CA LEU A 330 14.75 -20.31 12.92
C LEU A 330 15.18 -21.45 13.85
N PHE A 331 16.02 -22.38 13.37
CA PHE A 331 16.57 -23.46 14.19
C PHE A 331 17.56 -22.94 15.25
N GLN A 332 18.48 -22.04 14.88
CA GLN A 332 19.31 -21.33 15.87
C GLN A 332 18.44 -20.58 16.89
N LYS A 333 17.34 -19.97 16.44
CA LYS A 333 16.42 -19.26 17.33
C LYS A 333 15.70 -20.18 18.31
N ILE A 334 15.23 -21.37 17.89
CA ILE A 334 14.54 -22.30 18.81
C ILE A 334 15.49 -22.81 19.91
N LEU A 335 16.78 -23.01 19.59
CA LEU A 335 17.84 -23.36 20.54
C LEU A 335 18.22 -22.22 21.52
N THR A 336 17.62 -21.03 21.40
CA THR A 336 17.77 -19.91 22.36
C THR A 336 16.49 -19.63 23.16
N LEU A 337 15.45 -20.44 22.97
CA LEU A 337 14.10 -20.26 23.53
C LEU A 337 13.57 -21.50 24.25
N VAL A 338 14.40 -22.55 24.38
CA VAL A 338 14.14 -23.84 25.03
C VAL A 338 15.38 -24.20 25.85
#